data_AF-A0A822HEU2-F1
#
_entry.id   AF-A0A822HEU2-F1
#
_cell.length_a   1.000
_cell.length_b   1.000
_cell.length_c   1.000
_cell.angle_alpha   90.00
_cell.angle_beta   90.00
_cell.angle_gamma   90.00
#
_symmetry.space_group_name_H-M   'P 1'
#
loop_
_entity.id
_entity.type
_entity.pdbx_description
1 polymer ?
#
loop_
_entity_poly.entity_id
_entity_poly.type
_entity_poly.pdbx_seq_one_letter_code
_entity_poly.pdbx_strand_id
1 'polypeptide(L)'
;MSKTESNEEHIVAMRRAAKGILFNLDLVQTDLQLIDNIETDYDHVKVMISYAHKDTKLCQKLVSQLQNCVRGDIWVDFIKLKPPYDDDWEEIARAITQCDVVLMLVTENYCTSKSCR
;
A
#
# COMPACT_ATOMS: atom_id res chain seq x y z
N MET A 1 -18.65 -11.71 20.23
CA MET A 1 -18.20 -10.50 19.51
C MET A 1 -18.57 -10.66 18.06
N SER A 2 -19.40 -9.76 17.53
CA SER A 2 -20.09 -9.98 16.25
C SER A 2 -19.19 -9.57 15.08
N LYS A 3 -19.27 -10.30 13.96
CA LYS A 3 -18.55 -10.02 12.70
C LYS A 3 -18.70 -8.58 12.18
N THR A 4 -19.65 -7.83 12.71
CA THR A 4 -19.99 -6.47 12.28
C THR A 4 -18.99 -5.42 12.76
N GLU A 5 -18.37 -5.59 13.93
CA GLU A 5 -17.38 -4.64 14.48
C GLU A 5 -16.04 -4.68 13.72
N SER A 6 -15.63 -5.86 13.26
CA SER A 6 -14.41 -6.07 12.46
C SER A 6 -14.47 -5.42 11.07
N ASN A 7 -15.67 -5.21 10.53
CA ASN A 7 -15.82 -4.59 9.21
C ASN A 7 -15.74 -3.06 9.28
N GLU A 8 -16.15 -2.44 10.38
CA GLU A 8 -16.14 -0.98 10.49
C GLU A 8 -14.73 -0.40 10.62
N GLU A 9 -13.82 -1.09 11.30
CA GLU A 9 -12.41 -0.67 11.42
C GLU A 9 -11.69 -0.67 10.06
N HIS A 10 -11.94 -1.70 9.24
CA HIS A 10 -11.40 -1.77 7.87
C HIS A 10 -11.93 -0.64 6.99
N ILE A 11 -13.21 -0.27 7.14
CA ILE A 11 -13.86 0.82 6.41
C ILE A 11 -13.25 2.19 6.78
N VAL A 12 -12.79 2.37 8.02
CA VAL A 12 -12.15 3.61 8.47
C VAL A 12 -10.71 3.73 7.95
N ALA A 13 -9.94 2.64 7.98
CA ALA A 13 -8.57 2.61 7.47
C ALA A 13 -8.52 2.87 5.94
N MET A 14 -9.43 2.27 5.19
CA MET A 14 -9.54 2.50 3.74
C MET A 14 -9.97 3.94 3.40
N ARG A 15 -10.88 4.54 4.19
CA ARG A 15 -11.28 5.95 4.02
C ARG A 15 -10.10 6.91 4.22
N ARG A 16 -9.17 6.60 5.12
CA ARG A 16 -7.97 7.40 5.38
C ARG A 16 -6.97 7.30 4.23
N ALA A 17 -6.73 6.10 3.72
CA ALA A 17 -5.88 5.86 2.55
C ALA A 17 -6.44 6.56 1.28
N ALA A 18 -7.75 6.46 1.04
CA ALA A 18 -8.41 7.11 -0.10
C ALA A 18 -8.31 8.65 -0.04
N LYS A 19 -8.41 9.24 1.16
CA LYS A 19 -8.25 10.68 1.34
C LYS A 19 -6.83 11.16 1.12
N GLY A 20 -5.81 10.42 1.54
CA GLY A 20 -4.40 10.72 1.25
C GLY A 20 -4.07 10.67 -0.25
N ILE A 21 -4.70 9.77 -1.00
CA ILE A 21 -4.57 9.71 -2.46
C ILE A 21 -5.26 10.92 -3.12
N LEU A 22 -6.49 11.27 -2.71
CA LEU A 22 -7.23 12.43 -3.23
C LEU A 22 -6.54 13.77 -2.93
N PHE A 23 -5.83 13.87 -1.79
CA PHE A 23 -5.00 15.02 -1.45
C PHE A 23 -3.83 15.21 -2.41
N ASN A 24 -3.08 14.13 -2.71
CA ASN A 24 -1.90 14.19 -3.57
C ASN A 24 -2.22 14.42 -5.07
N LEU A 25 -3.51 14.39 -5.45
CA LEU A 25 -3.98 14.69 -6.80
C LEU A 25 -4.58 16.11 -6.93
N ASP A 26 -4.44 16.96 -5.89
CA ASP A 26 -5.05 18.29 -5.76
C ASP A 26 -6.60 18.29 -5.76
N LEU A 27 -7.23 17.18 -5.38
CA LEU A 27 -8.69 17.01 -5.46
C LEU A 27 -9.43 17.29 -4.14
N VAL A 28 -8.74 17.47 -3.00
CA VAL A 28 -9.35 17.80 -1.70
C VAL A 28 -8.41 18.68 -0.84
N GLN A 29 -8.93 19.80 -0.32
CA GLN A 29 -8.30 20.58 0.76
C GLN A 29 -9.13 20.45 2.05
N THR A 30 -8.66 19.75 3.09
CA THR A 30 -9.17 19.97 4.47
C THR A 30 -8.34 19.37 5.61
N ASP A 31 -8.47 20.04 6.77
CA ASP A 31 -7.79 19.97 8.07
C ASP A 31 -7.37 18.60 8.65
N LEU A 32 -6.10 18.54 9.07
CA LEU A 32 -5.41 17.39 9.65
C LEU A 32 -5.77 17.12 11.14
N GLN A 33 -6.49 18.02 11.81
CA GLN A 33 -6.71 17.94 13.28
C GLN A 33 -7.65 16.81 13.75
N LEU A 34 -8.27 16.05 12.84
CA LEU A 34 -9.12 14.89 13.18
C LEU A 34 -8.35 13.56 13.27
N ILE A 35 -7.04 13.57 13.00
CA ILE A 35 -6.22 12.36 12.83
C ILE A 35 -5.51 11.95 14.13
N ASP A 36 -5.28 12.88 15.05
CA ASP A 36 -4.34 12.67 16.17
C ASP A 36 -4.91 11.90 17.38
N ASN A 37 -6.20 11.53 17.39
CA ASN A 37 -6.83 10.86 18.54
C ASN A 37 -7.00 9.34 18.40
N ILE A 38 -6.26 8.69 17.50
CA ILE A 38 -6.29 7.22 17.36
C ILE A 38 -4.92 6.68 17.79
N GLU A 39 -4.73 6.57 19.11
CA GLU A 39 -3.71 5.68 19.67
C GLU A 39 -4.14 4.25 19.38
N THR A 40 -3.51 3.62 18.38
CA THR A 40 -3.72 2.20 18.10
C THR A 40 -2.40 1.50 17.92
N ASP A 41 -2.22 0.49 18.76
CA ASP A 41 -1.10 -0.44 18.92
C ASP A 41 -0.97 -1.42 17.71
N TYR A 42 -1.05 -0.91 16.48
CA TYR A 42 -0.89 -1.70 15.24
C TYR A 42 0.58 -1.75 14.85
N ASP A 43 1.41 -2.42 15.65
CA ASP A 43 2.85 -2.20 15.54
C ASP A 43 3.49 -2.73 14.24
N HIS A 44 2.82 -3.57 13.43
CA HIS A 44 3.42 -4.10 12.19
C HIS A 44 2.43 -4.49 11.07
N VAL A 45 1.83 -3.53 10.35
CA VAL A 45 1.05 -3.84 9.13
C VAL A 45 1.99 -4.25 7.98
N LYS A 46 1.68 -5.34 7.28
CA LYS A 46 2.39 -5.78 6.06
C LYS A 46 1.67 -5.28 4.82
N VAL A 47 2.32 -4.39 4.07
CA VAL A 47 1.79 -3.80 2.85
C VAL A 47 2.55 -4.32 1.64
N MET A 48 1.85 -4.94 0.68
CA MET A 48 2.41 -5.27 -0.64
C MET A 48 2.03 -4.17 -1.63
N ILE A 49 3.00 -3.66 -2.39
CA ILE A 49 2.75 -2.65 -3.42
C ILE A 49 2.88 -3.27 -4.80
N SER A 50 1.76 -3.28 -5.54
CA SER A 50 1.70 -3.71 -6.93
C SER A 50 1.69 -2.48 -7.84
N TYR A 51 2.60 -2.44 -8.82
CA TYR A 51 2.72 -1.32 -9.75
C TYR A 51 3.29 -1.79 -11.10
N ALA A 52 3.17 -0.96 -12.13
CA ALA A 52 3.81 -1.22 -13.41
C ALA A 52 5.27 -0.75 -13.38
N HIS A 53 6.23 -1.52 -13.89
CA HIS A 53 7.65 -1.09 -13.90
C HIS A 53 7.89 0.28 -14.57
N LYS A 54 7.06 0.68 -15.53
CA LYS A 54 7.12 2.03 -16.13
C LYS A 54 6.84 3.16 -15.13
N ASP A 55 6.17 2.88 -14.02
CA ASP A 55 5.84 3.82 -12.95
C ASP A 55 6.79 3.72 -11.74
N THR A 56 7.96 3.07 -11.89
CA THR A 56 8.93 2.87 -10.79
C THR A 56 9.27 4.15 -10.04
N LYS A 57 9.46 5.28 -10.75
CA LYS A 57 9.76 6.57 -10.11
C LYS A 57 8.63 7.07 -9.21
N LEU A 58 7.38 6.86 -9.63
CA LEU A 58 6.20 7.21 -8.82
C LEU A 58 6.10 6.28 -7.62
N CYS A 59 6.28 4.98 -7.82
CA CYS A 59 6.24 3.98 -6.75
C CYS A 59 7.32 4.22 -5.69
N GLN A 60 8.54 4.57 -6.10
CA GLN A 60 9.64 4.90 -5.17
C GLN A 60 9.32 6.12 -4.30
N LYS A 61 8.73 7.18 -4.88
CA LYS A 61 8.30 8.35 -4.11
C LYS A 61 7.23 7.98 -3.08
N LEU A 62 6.25 7.18 -3.49
CA LEU A 62 5.19 6.71 -2.59
C LEU A 62 5.75 5.85 -1.46
N VAL A 63 6.61 4.88 -1.77
CA VAL A 63 7.27 4.02 -0.76
C VAL A 63 8.04 4.87 0.25
N SER A 64 8.81 5.85 -0.22
CA SER A 64 9.56 6.74 0.67
C SER A 64 8.65 7.52 1.63
N GLN A 65 7.46 7.95 1.19
CA GLN A 65 6.49 8.61 2.07
C GLN A 65 5.84 7.63 3.05
N LEU A 66 5.44 6.45 2.57
CA LEU A 66 4.81 5.43 3.41
C LEU A 66 5.73 4.93 4.52
N GLN A 67 7.02 4.74 4.24
CA GLN A 67 8.02 4.34 5.25
C GLN A 67 8.16 5.35 6.39
N ASN A 68 7.82 6.63 6.17
CA ASN A 68 7.86 7.66 7.20
C ASN A 68 6.58 7.72 8.06
N CYS A 69 5.46 7.20 7.54
CA CYS A 69 4.14 7.34 8.17
C CYS A 69 3.59 6.02 8.73
N VAL A 70 4.07 4.88 8.22
CA VAL A 70 3.59 3.55 8.58
C VAL A 70 4.68 2.82 9.34
N ARG A 71 4.37 2.40 10.57
CA ARG A 71 5.15 1.37 11.28
C ARG A 71 4.70 0.01 10.77
N GLY A 72 5.47 -0.57 9.84
CA GLY A 72 5.08 -1.79 9.14
C GLY A 72 6.11 -2.29 8.14
N ASP A 73 5.90 -3.48 7.59
CA ASP A 73 6.75 -4.02 6.52
C ASP A 73 6.15 -3.65 5.16
N ILE A 74 6.91 -2.91 4.35
CA ILE A 74 6.53 -2.58 2.99
C ILE A 74 7.26 -3.53 2.04
N TRP A 75 6.49 -4.38 1.40
CA TRP A 75 6.95 -5.26 0.33
C TRP A 75 6.74 -4.59 -1.02
N VAL A 76 7.83 -4.40 -1.76
CA VAL A 76 7.85 -3.93 -3.14
C VAL A 76 9.04 -4.57 -3.85
N ASP A 77 8.87 -4.93 -5.12
CA ASP A 77 9.80 -5.76 -5.87
C ASP A 77 11.25 -5.23 -5.85
N PHE A 78 11.47 -3.94 -6.10
CA PHE A 78 12.81 -3.34 -6.15
C PHE A 78 13.52 -3.29 -4.80
N ILE A 79 12.81 -3.52 -3.69
CA ILE A 79 13.41 -3.66 -2.36
C ILE A 79 13.68 -5.13 -2.04
N LYS A 80 12.72 -6.02 -2.37
CA LYS A 80 12.64 -7.37 -1.84
C LYS A 80 13.14 -8.43 -2.82
N LEU A 81 13.04 -8.21 -4.13
CA LEU A 81 13.60 -9.07 -5.17
C LEU A 81 15.04 -8.61 -5.46
N LYS A 82 15.99 -9.13 -4.67
CA LYS A 82 17.44 -8.94 -4.85
C LYS A 82 18.10 -10.30 -5.04
N PRO A 83 19.07 -10.48 -5.96
CA PRO A 83 19.76 -11.76 -6.13
C PRO A 83 20.22 -12.37 -4.79
N PRO A 84 20.13 -13.71 -4.60
CA PRO A 84 19.96 -14.73 -5.61
C PRO A 84 18.57 -15.42 -5.56
N TYR A 85 17.46 -14.69 -5.72
CA TYR A 85 16.16 -15.35 -5.84
C TYR A 85 16.07 -16.18 -7.13
N ASP A 86 15.58 -17.41 -7.00
CA ASP A 86 15.45 -18.35 -8.11
C ASP A 86 14.15 -18.11 -8.93
N ASP A 87 13.09 -17.57 -8.31
CA ASP A 87 11.81 -17.26 -8.97
C ASP A 87 11.11 -16.01 -8.37
N ASP A 88 11.14 -14.91 -9.12
CA ASP A 88 10.48 -13.65 -8.77
C ASP A 88 8.95 -13.81 -8.61
N TRP A 89 8.32 -14.71 -9.36
CA TRP A 89 6.86 -14.88 -9.34
C TRP A 89 6.37 -15.58 -8.08
N GLU A 90 7.14 -16.55 -7.60
CA GLU A 90 6.83 -17.22 -6.34
C GLU A 90 6.89 -16.23 -5.18
N GLU A 91 7.91 -15.36 -5.14
CA GLU A 91 8.06 -14.32 -4.12
C GLU A 91 6.93 -13.28 -4.19
N ILE A 92 6.53 -12.86 -5.40
CA ILE A 92 5.38 -11.96 -5.59
C ILE A 92 4.09 -12.61 -5.07
N ALA A 93 3.82 -13.87 -5.44
CA ALA A 93 2.64 -14.60 -4.98
C ALA A 93 2.63 -14.77 -3.45
N ARG A 94 3.80 -15.04 -2.86
CA ARG A 94 3.99 -15.14 -1.41
C ARG A 94 3.71 -13.80 -0.73
N ALA A 95 4.22 -12.70 -1.28
CA ALA A 95 3.98 -11.36 -0.74
C ALA A 95 2.49 -10.97 -0.76
N ILE A 96 1.80 -11.27 -1.87
CA ILE A 96 0.35 -11.02 -2.00
C ILE A 96 -0.44 -11.81 -0.95
N THR A 97 -0.09 -13.08 -0.73
CA THR A 97 -0.82 -13.97 0.19
C THR A 97 -0.50 -13.73 1.67
N GLN A 98 0.65 -13.15 1.99
CA GLN A 98 1.11 -12.92 3.37
C GLN A 98 0.96 -11.48 3.86
N CYS A 99 0.59 -10.55 2.98
CA CYS A 99 0.35 -9.16 3.35
C CYS A 99 -1.05 -8.97 3.97
N ASP A 100 -1.20 -7.94 4.79
CA ASP A 100 -2.49 -7.51 5.32
C ASP A 100 -3.23 -6.63 4.30
N VAL A 101 -2.46 -5.88 3.50
CA VAL A 101 -2.97 -4.92 2.51
C VAL A 101 -2.18 -5.00 1.21
N VAL A 102 -2.89 -5.10 0.08
CA VAL A 102 -2.33 -4.86 -1.26
C VAL A 102 -2.67 -3.43 -1.70
N LEU A 103 -1.65 -2.63 -1.97
CA LEU A 103 -1.75 -1.28 -2.53
C LEU A 103 -1.41 -1.32 -4.03
N MET A 104 -2.39 -1.02 -4.88
CA MET A 104 -2.21 -1.06 -6.33
C MET A 104 -2.07 0.34 -6.92
N LEU A 105 -1.01 0.60 -7.69
CA LEU A 105 -0.83 1.83 -8.46
C LEU A 105 -1.38 1.64 -9.87
N VAL A 106 -2.68 1.87 -10.03
CA VAL A 106 -3.37 1.66 -11.30
C VAL A 106 -3.25 2.90 -12.19
N THR A 107 -2.37 2.82 -13.18
CA THR A 107 -2.17 3.81 -14.25
C THR A 107 -2.47 3.18 -15.62
N GLU A 108 -2.39 3.95 -16.71
CA GLU A 108 -2.42 3.36 -18.07
C GLU A 108 -1.29 2.34 -18.30
N ASN A 109 -0.11 2.59 -17.73
CA ASN A 109 1.01 1.65 -17.77
C ASN A 109 0.69 0.35 -17.03
N TYR A 110 -0.09 0.42 -15.94
CA TYR A 110 -0.57 -0.75 -15.21
C TYR A 110 -1.51 -1.60 -16.07
N CYS A 111 -2.53 -0.99 -16.66
CA CYS A 111 -3.52 -1.68 -17.50
C CYS A 111 -2.89 -2.36 -18.73
N THR A 112 -1.82 -1.78 -19.27
CA THR A 112 -1.13 -2.30 -20.46
C THR A 112 -0.01 -3.30 -20.14
N SER A 113 0.45 -3.38 -18.88
CA SER A 113 1.47 -4.33 -18.44
C SER A 113 0.96 -5.77 -18.50
N LYS A 114 1.77 -6.69 -19.06
CA LYS A 114 1.46 -8.13 -19.04
C LYS A 114 1.60 -8.75 -17.65
N SER A 115 2.51 -8.21 -16.84
CA SER A 115 2.81 -8.73 -15.50
C SER A 115 1.78 -8.31 -14.46
N CYS A 116 1.12 -7.17 -14.69
CA CYS A 116 0.18 -6.57 -13.73
C CYS A 116 -1.29 -6.89 -14.02
N ARG A 117 -1.60 -7.35 -15.24
CA ARG A 117 -2.95 -7.73 -15.70
C ARG A 117 -3.09 -9.25 -15.68
#